data_AF-A0A1V3C9E6-F1
#
_entry.id   AF-A0A1V3C9E6-F1
#
_cell.length_a   1.000
_cell.length_b   1.000
_cell.length_c   1.000
_cell.angle_alpha   90.00
_cell.angle_beta   90.00
_cell.angle_gamma   90.00
#
_symmetry.space_group_name_H-M   'P 1'
#
loop_
_entity.id
_entity.type
_entity.pdbx_description
1 polymer ?
#
loop_
_entity_poly.entity_id
_entity_poly.type
_entity_poly.pdbx_seq_one_letter_code
_entity_poly.pdbx_strand_id
1 'polypeptide(L)'
;MAWRPRRLTARMRLALSYALFLNVAGAATLAVLYLGMRYVPSYPLSTTDPSVSHVASRQEILETLLEASGLALVALAVIGLWGGWVIAGRVLRPLQEITRAARRAADGSLDHRIGLRGRRDEFTDLSDTFDHMLDRLQRSFEIQQRFAANASHELRTPLAITRTMLDVARADPHGQDHPRLVARLHETNQRGIEIVDAMLQLSSLAQTPPDMEPVDLSDTVREAVATTEGEAADLGVTVSVRSQASPVTGDGVLLRQLVVNLLQNALRHNLPADGGVVLTAMPDPQDRGLALLTVSNTGPHLTEPVQNLTEPFLRGGGRVAAGGSGRAGHGLGLPIVARIAEAHGGGLRLTPNPGGGLTARVRLPLRG
;
A
#
# COMPACT_ATOMS: atom_id res chain seq x y z
N MET A 1 40.62 -10.94 -2.40
CA MET A 1 40.07 -10.04 -3.44
C MET A 1 39.94 -10.81 -4.75
N ALA A 2 38.75 -11.32 -5.05
CA ALA A 2 38.52 -12.11 -6.27
C ALA A 2 38.37 -11.17 -7.48
N TRP A 3 39.31 -11.27 -8.42
CA TRP A 3 39.33 -10.52 -9.68
C TRP A 3 38.17 -11.00 -10.56
N ARG A 4 37.05 -10.26 -10.57
CA ARG A 4 35.94 -10.55 -11.49
C ARG A 4 36.35 -10.08 -12.89
N PRO A 5 36.40 -10.95 -13.91
CA PRO A 5 36.77 -10.54 -15.26
C PRO A 5 35.81 -9.46 -15.76
N ARG A 6 36.32 -8.48 -16.51
CA ARG A 6 35.54 -7.41 -17.14
C ARG A 6 34.48 -8.01 -18.07
N ARG A 7 33.28 -8.27 -17.53
CA ARG A 7 32.14 -8.71 -18.34
C ARG A 7 31.74 -7.56 -19.26
N LEU A 8 31.67 -7.84 -20.55
CA LEU A 8 31.13 -6.90 -21.54
C LEU A 8 29.78 -6.38 -21.06
N THR A 9 29.57 -5.06 -21.12
CA THR A 9 28.29 -4.46 -20.76
C THR A 9 27.19 -5.02 -21.67
N ALA A 10 25.96 -5.12 -21.16
CA ALA A 10 24.84 -5.65 -21.93
C ALA A 10 24.63 -4.88 -23.25
N ARG A 11 24.92 -3.57 -23.25
CA ARG A 11 24.95 -2.71 -24.45
C ARG A 11 25.95 -3.19 -25.50
N MET A 12 27.19 -3.52 -25.09
CA MET A 12 28.24 -4.00 -25.98
C MET A 12 27.92 -5.38 -26.56
N ARG A 13 27.32 -6.27 -25.75
CA ARG A 13 26.88 -7.60 -26.20
C ARG A 13 25.79 -7.49 -27.28
N LEU A 14 24.81 -6.62 -27.09
CA LEU A 14 23.75 -6.35 -28.07
C LEU A 14 24.30 -5.73 -29.35
N ALA A 15 25.20 -4.74 -29.25
CA ALA A 15 25.81 -4.11 -30.41
C ALA A 15 26.61 -5.13 -31.26
N LEU A 16 27.39 -5.97 -30.60
CA LEU A 16 28.14 -7.05 -31.25
C LEU A 16 27.21 -8.09 -31.88
N SER A 17 26.10 -8.47 -31.23
CA SER A 17 25.17 -9.44 -31.82
C SER A 17 24.48 -8.90 -33.07
N TYR A 18 24.08 -7.62 -33.09
CA TYR A 18 23.50 -6.98 -34.28
C TYR A 18 24.52 -6.85 -35.41
N ALA A 19 25.76 -6.43 -35.10
CA ALA A 19 26.83 -6.35 -36.09
C ALA A 19 27.16 -7.72 -36.69
N LEU A 20 27.24 -8.76 -35.85
CA LEU A 20 27.48 -10.13 -36.28
C LEU A 20 26.34 -10.65 -37.16
N PHE A 21 25.09 -10.46 -36.74
CA PHE A 21 23.92 -10.88 -37.50
C PHE A 21 23.89 -10.24 -38.90
N LEU A 22 24.12 -8.92 -38.97
CA LEU A 22 24.20 -8.20 -40.24
C LEU A 22 25.31 -8.76 -41.13
N ASN A 23 26.52 -8.96 -40.58
CA ASN A 23 27.65 -9.48 -41.37
C ASN A 23 27.40 -10.90 -41.88
N VAL A 24 26.83 -11.79 -41.06
CA VAL A 24 26.51 -13.16 -41.47
C VAL A 24 25.44 -13.15 -42.57
N ALA A 25 24.40 -12.33 -42.43
CA ALA A 25 23.37 -12.18 -43.47
C ALA A 25 23.94 -11.59 -44.76
N GLY A 26 24.80 -10.58 -44.65
CA GLY A 26 25.50 -9.98 -45.79
C GLY A 26 26.41 -10.98 -46.51
N ALA A 27 27.23 -11.71 -45.76
CA ALA A 27 28.11 -12.74 -46.30
C ALA A 27 27.34 -13.89 -46.96
N ALA A 28 26.22 -14.33 -46.36
CA ALA A 28 25.35 -15.33 -46.96
C ALA A 28 24.72 -14.84 -48.28
N THR A 29 24.26 -13.59 -48.31
CA THR A 29 23.69 -12.98 -49.53
C THR A 29 24.74 -12.89 -50.64
N LEU A 30 25.96 -12.47 -50.32
CA LEU A 30 27.08 -12.42 -51.26
C LEU A 30 27.50 -13.82 -51.73
N ALA A 31 27.50 -14.82 -50.86
CA ALA A 31 27.78 -16.21 -51.22
C ALA A 31 26.74 -16.75 -52.21
N VAL A 32 25.45 -16.43 -52.02
CA VAL A 32 24.38 -16.78 -52.97
C VAL A 32 24.59 -16.09 -54.32
N LEU A 33 24.93 -14.80 -54.32
CA LEU A 33 25.23 -14.06 -55.56
C LEU A 33 26.41 -14.68 -56.31
N TYR A 34 27.48 -15.04 -55.59
CA TYR A 34 28.67 -15.68 -56.15
C TYR A 34 28.36 -17.08 -56.71
N LEU A 35 27.53 -17.86 -56.01
CA LEU A 35 27.07 -19.17 -56.49
C LEU A 35 26.18 -19.03 -57.74
N GLY A 36 25.34 -17.99 -57.81
CA GLY A 36 24.54 -17.65 -58.98
C GLY A 36 25.39 -17.29 -60.20
N MET A 37 26.50 -16.55 -60.00
CA MET A 37 27.47 -16.21 -61.05
C MET A 37 28.19 -17.44 -61.65
N ARG A 38 28.09 -18.62 -61.02
CA ARG A 38 28.55 -19.89 -61.63
C ARG A 38 27.68 -20.33 -62.79
N TYR A 39 26.40 -19.95 -62.82
CA TYR A 39 25.43 -20.35 -63.82
C TYR A 39 25.30 -19.36 -64.99
N VAL A 40 25.95 -18.19 -64.91
CA VAL A 40 26.00 -17.22 -66.00
C VAL A 40 26.97 -17.73 -67.08
N PRO A 41 26.50 -18.07 -68.29
CA PRO A 41 27.37 -18.57 -69.35
C PRO A 41 28.29 -17.46 -69.86
N SER A 42 29.59 -17.78 -70.03
CA SER A 42 30.57 -16.86 -70.62
C SER A 42 30.44 -16.89 -72.14
N TYR A 43 29.61 -16.01 -72.70
CA TYR A 43 29.60 -15.79 -74.14
C TYR A 43 30.76 -14.86 -74.51
N PRO A 44 31.59 -15.20 -75.52
CA PRO A 44 32.48 -14.21 -76.12
C PRO A 44 31.60 -13.16 -76.79
N LEU A 45 31.42 -12.00 -76.16
CA LEU A 45 30.83 -10.84 -76.82
C LEU A 45 31.85 -10.40 -77.88
N SER A 46 31.66 -10.83 -79.12
CA SER A 46 32.39 -10.28 -80.26
C SER A 46 31.74 -8.94 -80.58
N THR A 47 32.50 -7.85 -80.41
CA THR A 47 32.05 -6.53 -80.81
C THR A 47 32.00 -6.49 -82.34
N THR A 48 30.88 -6.06 -82.92
CA THR A 48 30.81 -5.77 -84.37
C THR A 48 31.49 -4.44 -84.71
N ASP A 49 31.90 -3.68 -83.68
CA ASP A 49 32.55 -2.38 -83.79
C ASP A 49 34.03 -2.48 -83.33
N PRO A 50 35.01 -2.24 -84.23
CA PRO A 50 36.45 -2.34 -83.93
C PRO A 50 36.98 -1.22 -83.01
N SER A 51 36.13 -0.28 -82.58
CA SER A 51 36.50 0.79 -81.63
C SER A 51 36.31 0.44 -80.15
N VAL A 52 35.68 -0.70 -79.83
CA VAL A 52 35.42 -1.13 -78.44
C VAL A 52 36.28 -2.35 -78.10
N SER A 53 37.37 -2.14 -77.36
CA SER A 53 38.41 -3.16 -77.10
C SER A 53 38.31 -3.89 -75.76
N HIS A 54 37.33 -3.58 -74.89
CA HIS A 54 37.23 -4.19 -73.56
C HIS A 54 35.86 -4.79 -73.29
N VAL A 55 35.79 -6.11 -73.34
CA VAL A 55 34.70 -6.91 -72.75
C VAL A 55 35.23 -7.46 -71.43
N ALA A 56 34.66 -7.02 -70.31
CA ALA A 56 35.10 -7.45 -68.98
C ALA A 56 35.05 -8.98 -68.88
N SER A 57 36.19 -9.60 -68.57
CA SER A 57 36.29 -11.04 -68.38
C SER A 57 35.60 -11.45 -67.07
N ARG A 58 35.10 -12.70 -67.00
CA ARG A 58 34.48 -13.24 -65.76
C ARG A 58 35.41 -13.08 -64.55
N GLN A 59 36.73 -13.17 -64.76
CA GLN A 59 37.72 -13.06 -63.70
C GLN A 59 37.85 -11.62 -63.18
N GLU A 60 37.90 -10.62 -64.08
CA GLU A 60 37.86 -9.19 -63.70
C GLU A 60 36.57 -8.82 -62.96
N ILE A 61 35.43 -9.39 -63.38
CA ILE A 61 34.14 -9.20 -62.69
C ILE A 61 34.20 -9.80 -61.28
N LEU A 62 34.76 -11.00 -61.10
CA LEU A 62 34.85 -11.66 -59.79
C LEU A 62 35.84 -10.96 -58.85
N GLU A 63 36.97 -10.46 -59.35
CA GLU A 63 37.95 -9.68 -58.56
C GLU A 63 37.35 -8.35 -58.09
N THR A 64 36.73 -7.59 -59.01
CA THR A 64 36.01 -6.34 -58.67
C THR A 64 34.89 -6.61 -57.65
N LEU A 65 34.18 -7.72 -57.81
CA LEU A 65 33.09 -8.10 -56.92
C LEU A 65 33.60 -8.55 -55.54
N LEU A 66 34.77 -9.18 -55.44
CA LEU A 66 35.42 -9.54 -54.16
C LEU A 66 35.85 -8.30 -53.38
N GLU A 67 36.51 -7.33 -54.03
CA GLU A 67 36.91 -6.07 -53.40
C GLU A 67 35.70 -5.26 -52.94
N ALA A 68 34.69 -5.12 -53.81
CA ALA A 68 33.45 -4.44 -53.48
C ALA A 68 32.69 -5.15 -52.34
N SER A 69 32.71 -6.48 -52.31
CA SER A 69 32.11 -7.30 -51.24
C SER A 69 32.81 -7.10 -49.90
N GLY A 70 34.14 -7.05 -49.88
CA GLY A 70 34.92 -6.77 -48.67
C GLY A 70 34.59 -5.40 -48.08
N LEU A 71 34.54 -4.37 -48.93
CA LEU A 71 34.20 -3.01 -48.51
C LEU A 71 32.73 -2.93 -48.04
N ALA A 72 31.81 -3.61 -48.71
CA ALA A 72 30.41 -3.70 -48.30
C ALA A 72 30.26 -4.38 -46.94
N LEU A 73 30.96 -5.48 -46.66
CA LEU A 73 30.93 -6.15 -45.36
C LEU A 73 31.51 -5.27 -44.24
N VAL A 74 32.62 -4.58 -44.48
CA VAL A 74 33.19 -3.63 -43.51
C VAL A 74 32.20 -2.50 -43.22
N ALA A 75 31.58 -1.92 -44.26
CA ALA A 75 30.55 -0.90 -44.08
C ALA A 75 29.36 -1.43 -43.27
N LEU A 76 28.90 -2.65 -43.56
CA LEU A 76 27.81 -3.29 -42.83
C LEU A 76 28.16 -3.55 -41.36
N ALA A 77 29.42 -3.92 -41.07
CA ALA A 77 29.92 -4.08 -39.70
C ALA A 77 29.90 -2.76 -38.92
N VAL A 78 30.37 -1.67 -39.52
CA VAL A 78 30.36 -0.35 -38.91
C VAL A 78 28.92 0.11 -38.63
N ILE A 79 28.03 -0.02 -39.62
CA ILE A 79 26.62 0.35 -39.49
C ILE A 79 25.93 -0.51 -38.41
N GLY A 80 26.17 -1.82 -38.40
CA GLY A 80 25.59 -2.73 -37.42
C GLY A 80 26.06 -2.46 -36.00
N LEU A 81 27.35 -2.16 -35.82
CA LEU A 81 27.91 -1.81 -34.52
C LEU A 81 27.33 -0.49 -34.00
N TRP A 82 27.28 0.53 -34.86
CA TRP A 82 26.74 1.85 -34.52
C TRP A 82 25.23 1.77 -34.21
N GLY A 83 24.44 1.16 -35.11
CA GLY A 83 23.00 0.99 -34.94
C GLY A 83 22.66 0.15 -33.71
N GLY A 84 23.35 -0.98 -33.52
CA GLY A 84 23.21 -1.81 -32.33
C GLY A 84 23.56 -1.08 -31.04
N TRP A 85 24.58 -0.23 -31.05
CA TRP A 85 24.95 0.61 -29.90
C TRP A 85 23.89 1.66 -29.55
N VAL A 86 23.27 2.28 -30.56
CA VAL A 86 22.18 3.27 -30.38
C VAL A 86 20.93 2.58 -29.85
N ILE A 87 20.48 1.49 -30.48
CA ILE A 87 19.28 0.75 -30.09
C ILE A 87 19.43 0.19 -28.68
N ALA A 88 20.56 -0.47 -28.38
CA ALA A 88 20.80 -1.01 -27.05
C ALA A 88 20.84 0.08 -25.98
N GLY A 89 21.37 1.26 -26.30
CA GLY A 89 21.33 2.41 -25.40
C GLY A 89 19.90 2.87 -25.09
N ARG A 90 19.03 2.89 -26.11
CA ARG A 90 17.63 3.30 -25.96
C ARG A 90 16.80 2.28 -25.17
N VAL A 91 16.99 0.98 -25.43
CA VAL A 91 16.25 -0.10 -24.78
C VAL A 91 16.69 -0.33 -23.32
N LEU A 92 17.99 -0.18 -23.01
CA LEU A 92 18.49 -0.43 -21.65
C LEU A 92 18.34 0.77 -20.70
N ARG A 93 18.13 1.98 -21.22
CA ARG A 93 18.04 3.19 -20.39
C ARG A 93 16.89 3.14 -19.37
N PRO A 94 15.64 2.80 -19.74
CA PRO A 94 14.54 2.67 -18.77
C PRO A 94 14.85 1.66 -17.65
N LEU A 95 15.44 0.52 -17.99
CA LEU A 95 15.81 -0.51 -17.01
C LEU A 95 16.83 -0.01 -15.97
N GLN A 96 17.77 0.84 -16.40
CA GLN A 96 18.73 1.47 -15.50
C GLN A 96 18.07 2.50 -14.58
N GLU A 97 17.09 3.25 -15.09
CA GLU A 97 16.32 4.23 -14.30
C GLU A 97 15.49 3.51 -13.22
N ILE A 98 14.79 2.43 -13.57
CA ILE A 98 14.06 1.56 -12.62
C ILE A 98 15.02 0.97 -11.58
N THR A 99 16.16 0.42 -12.01
CA THR A 99 17.17 -0.16 -11.09
C THR A 99 17.71 0.89 -10.11
N ARG A 100 17.93 2.13 -10.56
CA ARG A 100 18.38 3.23 -9.70
C ARG A 100 17.31 3.68 -8.72
N ALA A 101 16.04 3.70 -9.13
CA ALA A 101 14.93 3.97 -8.23
C ALA A 101 14.81 2.88 -7.17
N ALA A 102 14.91 1.60 -7.56
CA ALA A 102 14.87 0.48 -6.63
C ALA A 102 16.01 0.51 -5.59
N ARG A 103 17.23 0.87 -5.99
CA ARG A 103 18.34 1.05 -5.05
C ARG A 103 18.09 2.21 -4.07
N ARG A 104 17.61 3.34 -4.55
CA ARG A 104 17.26 4.48 -3.68
C ARG A 104 16.13 4.16 -2.71
N ALA A 105 15.13 3.39 -3.16
CA ALA A 105 14.08 2.89 -2.29
C ALA A 105 14.64 1.95 -1.20
N ALA A 106 15.59 1.08 -1.55
CA ALA A 106 16.28 0.22 -0.58
C ALA A 106 17.11 1.02 0.44
N ASP A 107 17.65 2.18 0.04
CA ASP A 107 18.38 3.11 0.91
C ASP A 107 17.44 4.04 1.73
N GLY A 108 16.13 3.90 1.59
CA GLY A 108 15.11 4.62 2.39
C GLY A 108 14.46 5.84 1.73
N SER A 109 14.83 6.21 0.49
CA SER A 109 14.17 7.27 -0.27
C SER A 109 12.99 6.71 -1.05
N LEU A 110 11.81 6.76 -0.43
CA LEU A 110 10.53 6.30 -1.00
C LEU A 110 9.74 7.42 -1.69
N ASP A 111 10.19 8.67 -1.59
CA ASP A 111 9.58 9.87 -2.17
C ASP A 111 9.82 9.99 -3.68
N HIS A 112 10.83 9.29 -4.20
CA HIS A 112 11.14 9.33 -5.61
C HIS A 112 10.22 8.42 -6.42
N ARG A 113 9.73 8.93 -7.55
CA ARG A 113 9.02 8.15 -8.57
C ARG A 113 9.88 8.01 -9.80
N ILE A 114 9.80 6.87 -10.47
CA ILE A 114 10.52 6.65 -11.72
C ILE A 114 9.95 7.59 -12.78
N GLY A 115 8.61 7.68 -12.88
CA GLY A 115 7.92 8.65 -13.72
C GLY A 115 8.35 8.59 -15.18
N LEU A 116 8.49 7.39 -15.75
CA LEU A 116 8.86 7.22 -17.16
C LEU A 116 7.83 7.91 -18.06
N ARG A 117 8.28 8.90 -18.83
CA ARG A 117 7.46 9.60 -19.83
C ARG A 117 7.69 8.96 -21.20
N GLY A 118 6.63 8.51 -21.85
CA GLY A 118 6.75 7.85 -23.16
C GLY A 118 5.44 7.31 -23.72
N ARG A 119 5.55 6.61 -24.84
CA ARG A 119 4.45 5.82 -25.43
C ARG A 119 4.22 4.61 -24.51
N ARG A 120 2.96 4.27 -24.24
CA ARG A 120 2.59 3.07 -23.46
C ARG A 120 3.24 1.84 -24.09
N ASP A 121 4.22 1.31 -23.38
CA ASP A 121 5.00 0.12 -23.69
C ASP A 121 5.23 -0.66 -22.41
N GLU A 122 5.83 -1.84 -22.52
CA GLU A 122 6.05 -2.75 -21.39
C GLU A 122 6.92 -2.12 -20.29
N PHE A 123 7.76 -1.13 -20.63
CA PHE A 123 8.59 -0.42 -19.67
C PHE A 123 7.79 0.63 -18.89
N THR A 124 6.85 1.31 -19.54
CA THR A 124 5.94 2.26 -18.89
C THR A 124 5.03 1.53 -17.90
N ASP A 125 4.44 0.40 -18.29
CA ASP A 125 3.60 -0.41 -17.40
C ASP A 125 4.37 -0.94 -16.18
N LEU A 126 5.63 -1.35 -16.38
CA LEU A 126 6.51 -1.77 -15.28
C LEU A 126 6.84 -0.60 -14.34
N SER A 127 7.09 0.59 -14.88
CA SER A 127 7.32 1.80 -14.08
C SER A 127 6.09 2.14 -13.23
N ASP A 128 4.90 2.13 -13.82
CA ASP A 128 3.65 2.45 -13.12
C ASP A 128 3.39 1.44 -11.97
N THR A 129 3.63 0.15 -12.22
CA THR A 129 3.53 -0.89 -11.20
C THR A 129 4.51 -0.66 -10.05
N PHE A 130 5.75 -0.28 -10.36
CA PHE A 130 6.76 0.01 -9.35
C PHE A 130 6.45 1.28 -8.56
N ASP A 131 5.99 2.33 -9.22
CA ASP A 131 5.55 3.59 -8.59
C ASP A 131 4.35 3.35 -7.65
N HIS A 132 3.39 2.49 -8.03
CA HIS A 132 2.30 2.07 -7.14
C HIS A 132 2.79 1.29 -5.91
N MET A 133 3.79 0.42 -6.08
CA MET A 133 4.41 -0.28 -4.95
C MET A 133 5.11 0.73 -4.00
N LEU A 134 5.85 1.70 -4.54
CA LEU A 134 6.49 2.75 -3.76
C LEU A 134 5.47 3.61 -3.00
N ASP A 135 4.36 4.01 -3.64
CA ASP A 135 3.26 4.71 -3.00
C ASP A 135 2.71 3.94 -1.79
N ARG A 136 2.48 2.63 -1.96
CA ARG A 136 1.95 1.77 -0.89
C ARG A 136 2.94 1.64 0.27
N LEU A 137 4.24 1.48 -0.04
CA LEU A 137 5.29 1.43 0.97
C LEU A 137 5.42 2.76 1.73
N GLN A 138 5.44 3.88 1.00
CA GLN A 138 5.54 5.21 1.60
C GLN A 138 4.36 5.48 2.55
N ARG A 139 3.11 5.22 2.10
CA ARG A 139 1.93 5.38 2.95
C ARG A 139 2.00 4.49 4.20
N SER A 140 2.44 3.24 4.05
CA SER A 140 2.59 2.34 5.19
C SER A 140 3.61 2.86 6.20
N PHE A 141 4.74 3.39 5.73
CA PHE A 141 5.78 3.95 6.59
C PHE A 141 5.31 5.23 7.30
N GLU A 142 4.63 6.13 6.58
CA GLU A 142 4.06 7.36 7.15
C GLU A 142 3.03 7.05 8.24
N ILE A 143 2.17 6.04 8.03
CA ILE A 143 1.21 5.58 9.04
C ILE A 143 1.94 5.04 10.27
N GLN A 144 2.97 4.21 10.07
CA GLN A 144 3.76 3.64 11.17
C GLN A 144 4.51 4.72 11.96
N GLN A 145 5.07 5.72 11.28
CA GLN A 145 5.78 6.83 11.92
C GLN A 145 4.82 7.73 12.71
N ARG A 146 3.66 8.07 12.13
CA ARG A 146 2.60 8.80 12.84
C ARG A 146 2.09 8.01 14.04
N PHE A 147 1.90 6.70 13.90
CA PHE A 147 1.52 5.81 15.01
C PHE A 147 2.55 5.88 16.15
N ALA A 148 3.84 5.71 15.86
CA ALA A 148 4.89 5.73 16.87
C ALA A 148 5.02 7.10 17.57
N ALA A 149 4.91 8.20 16.81
CA ALA A 149 4.94 9.55 17.36
C ALA A 149 3.73 9.79 18.29
N ASN A 150 2.53 9.49 17.83
CA ASN A 150 1.30 9.67 18.60
C ASN A 150 1.27 8.77 19.84
N ALA A 151 1.73 7.52 19.73
CA ALA A 151 1.87 6.60 20.85
C ALA A 151 2.81 7.15 21.93
N SER A 152 3.97 7.69 21.52
CA SER A 152 4.92 8.31 22.44
C SER A 152 4.31 9.49 23.17
N HIS A 153 3.51 10.31 22.48
CA HIS A 153 2.81 11.45 23.08
C HIS A 153 1.71 11.02 24.06
N GLU A 154 0.84 10.08 23.67
CA GLU A 154 -0.28 9.61 24.51
C GLU A 154 0.21 8.85 25.75
N LEU A 155 1.38 8.19 25.72
CA LEU A 155 2.00 7.57 26.90
C LEU A 155 2.72 8.59 27.79
N ARG A 156 3.33 9.63 27.21
CA ARG A 156 4.06 10.64 27.99
C ARG A 156 3.13 11.45 28.89
N THR A 157 1.92 11.77 28.43
CA THR A 157 0.94 12.56 29.17
C THR A 157 0.56 11.97 30.54
N PRO A 158 0.05 10.72 30.65
CA PRO A 158 -0.30 10.13 31.95
C PRO A 158 0.92 9.98 32.86
N LEU A 159 2.09 9.65 32.31
CA LEU A 159 3.34 9.56 33.09
C LEU A 159 3.76 10.91 33.67
N ALA A 160 3.66 11.99 32.88
CA ALA A 160 3.96 13.34 33.34
C ALA A 160 2.97 13.81 34.41
N ILE A 161 1.66 13.54 34.22
CA ILE A 161 0.61 13.88 35.19
C ILE A 161 0.84 13.14 36.52
N THR A 162 1.07 11.83 36.47
CA THR A 162 1.42 11.01 37.64
C THR A 162 2.66 11.56 38.35
N ARG A 163 3.71 11.88 37.61
CA ARG A 163 4.93 12.48 38.17
C ARG A 163 4.63 13.81 38.85
N THR A 164 3.90 14.72 38.22
CA THR A 164 3.55 16.02 38.81
C THR A 164 2.72 15.87 40.09
N MET A 165 1.75 14.95 40.11
CA MET A 165 0.97 14.66 41.31
C MET A 165 1.84 14.14 42.45
N LEU A 166 2.80 13.26 42.16
CA LEU A 166 3.75 12.75 43.15
C LEU A 166 4.74 13.84 43.64
N ASP A 167 5.23 14.70 42.73
CA ASP A 167 6.14 15.80 43.07
C ASP A 167 5.45 16.83 44.00
N VAL A 168 4.18 17.16 43.72
CA VAL A 168 3.36 18.04 44.58
C VAL A 168 3.09 17.40 45.94
N ALA A 169 2.71 16.12 45.97
CA ALA A 169 2.48 15.40 47.22
C ALA A 169 3.74 15.29 48.08
N ARG A 170 4.92 15.18 47.45
CA ARG A 170 6.21 15.17 48.13
C ARG A 170 6.61 16.55 48.67
N ALA A 171 6.27 17.62 47.95
CA ALA A 171 6.59 18.99 48.35
C ALA A 171 5.75 19.48 49.55
N ASP A 172 4.51 19.00 49.67
CA ASP A 172 3.62 19.32 50.79
C ASP A 172 2.91 18.05 51.31
N PRO A 173 3.57 17.22 52.13
CA PRO A 173 3.00 15.95 52.60
C PRO A 173 1.81 16.09 53.54
N HIS A 174 1.65 17.22 54.21
CA HIS A 174 0.60 17.42 55.23
C HIS A 174 -0.59 18.23 54.71
N GLY A 175 -0.46 18.95 53.59
CA GLY A 175 -1.55 19.71 52.97
C GLY A 175 -2.35 18.96 51.89
N GLN A 176 -2.04 17.69 51.59
CA GLN A 176 -2.77 16.93 50.57
C GLN A 176 -4.05 16.25 51.09
N ASP A 177 -5.10 16.32 50.27
CA ASP A 177 -6.24 15.42 50.32
C ASP A 177 -5.82 14.04 49.74
N HIS A 178 -5.32 13.18 50.62
CA HIS A 178 -4.77 11.87 50.25
C HIS A 178 -5.78 10.96 49.52
N PRO A 179 -7.04 10.80 49.99
CA PRO A 179 -8.04 10.03 49.25
C PRO A 179 -8.23 10.51 47.81
N ARG A 180 -8.29 11.83 47.61
CA ARG A 180 -8.48 12.42 46.27
C ARG A 180 -7.24 12.26 45.38
N LEU A 181 -6.04 12.38 45.95
CA LEU A 181 -4.78 12.14 45.26
C LEU A 181 -4.68 10.70 44.77
N VAL A 182 -4.96 9.73 45.66
CA VAL A 182 -4.92 8.29 45.33
C VAL A 182 -5.93 7.96 44.23
N ALA A 183 -7.16 8.50 44.33
CA ALA A 183 -8.17 8.31 43.29
C ALA A 183 -7.71 8.83 41.92
N ARG A 184 -7.11 10.03 41.86
CA ARG A 184 -6.59 10.61 40.62
C ARG A 184 -5.39 9.84 40.05
N LEU A 185 -4.48 9.39 40.91
CA LEU A 185 -3.35 8.54 40.50
C LEU A 185 -3.86 7.22 39.91
N HIS A 186 -4.84 6.59 40.56
CA HIS A 186 -5.46 5.37 40.07
C HIS A 186 -6.13 5.58 38.71
N GLU A 187 -6.94 6.63 38.54
CA GLU A 187 -7.58 6.97 37.27
C GLU A 187 -6.54 7.22 36.15
N THR A 188 -5.48 7.96 36.45
CA THR A 188 -4.42 8.28 35.47
C THR A 188 -3.63 7.02 35.07
N ASN A 189 -3.33 6.15 36.03
CA ASN A 189 -2.63 4.89 35.77
C ASN A 189 -3.50 3.93 34.96
N GLN A 190 -4.77 3.76 35.34
CA GLN A 190 -5.73 2.93 34.62
C GLN A 190 -5.85 3.37 33.16
N ARG A 191 -5.92 4.67 32.91
CA ARG A 191 -5.91 5.24 31.55
C ARG A 191 -4.62 4.89 30.79
N GLY A 192 -3.47 4.90 31.45
CA GLY A 192 -2.21 4.48 30.85
C GLY A 192 -2.21 3.00 30.44
N ILE A 193 -2.76 2.13 31.29
CA ILE A 193 -2.92 0.69 31.02
C ILE A 193 -3.83 0.47 29.83
N GLU A 194 -4.99 1.12 29.79
CA GLU A 194 -5.95 1.02 28.66
C GLU A 194 -5.30 1.40 27.31
N ILE A 195 -4.45 2.42 27.29
CA ILE A 195 -3.72 2.83 26.09
C ILE A 195 -2.74 1.74 25.64
N VAL A 196 -1.97 1.17 26.57
CA VAL A 196 -1.00 0.11 26.28
C VAL A 196 -1.71 -1.15 25.78
N ASP A 197 -2.78 -1.57 26.44
CA ASP A 197 -3.57 -2.74 26.06
C ASP A 197 -4.17 -2.58 24.67
N ALA A 198 -4.72 -1.41 24.36
CA ALA A 198 -5.22 -1.08 23.03
C ALA A 198 -4.12 -1.12 21.94
N MET A 199 -2.89 -0.69 22.26
CA MET A 199 -1.75 -0.79 21.33
C MET A 199 -1.31 -2.24 21.12
N LEU A 200 -1.22 -3.03 22.19
CA LEU A 200 -0.88 -4.45 22.11
C LEU A 200 -1.92 -5.24 21.32
N GLN A 201 -3.20 -4.87 21.47
CA GLN A 201 -4.29 -5.45 20.69
C GLN A 201 -4.16 -5.11 19.19
N LEU A 202 -3.91 -3.84 18.84
CA LEU A 202 -3.67 -3.46 17.45
C LEU A 202 -2.45 -4.18 16.84
N SER A 203 -1.39 -4.37 17.62
CA SER A 203 -0.18 -5.06 17.18
C SER A 203 -0.40 -6.57 16.99
N SER A 204 -1.13 -7.21 17.90
CA SER A 204 -1.41 -8.66 17.83
C SER A 204 -2.33 -9.01 16.66
N LEU A 205 -3.38 -8.22 16.43
CA LEU A 205 -4.28 -8.39 15.27
C LEU A 205 -3.57 -8.27 13.92
N ALA A 206 -2.42 -7.58 13.87
CA ALA A 206 -1.62 -7.47 12.64
C ALA A 206 -0.72 -8.69 12.38
N GLN A 207 -0.45 -9.52 13.40
CA GLN A 207 0.53 -10.61 13.35
C GLN A 207 -0.10 -11.99 13.44
N THR A 208 -1.18 -12.13 14.20
CA THR A 208 -1.82 -13.41 14.48
C THR A 208 -3.22 -13.43 13.89
N PRO A 209 -3.54 -14.39 13.01
CA PRO A 209 -4.91 -14.55 12.54
C PRO A 209 -5.85 -14.93 13.69
N PRO A 210 -7.11 -14.45 13.68
CA PRO A 210 -8.10 -14.78 14.70
C PRO A 210 -8.45 -16.28 14.69
N ASP A 211 -8.88 -16.81 15.83
CA ASP A 211 -9.40 -18.16 15.91
C ASP A 211 -10.84 -18.20 15.40
N MET A 212 -11.06 -18.88 14.28
CA MET A 212 -12.27 -18.75 13.48
C MET A 212 -13.30 -19.81 13.88
N GLU A 213 -14.27 -19.42 14.70
CA GLU A 213 -15.33 -20.30 15.22
C GLU A 213 -16.74 -19.86 14.78
N PRO A 214 -17.77 -20.72 14.86
CA PRO A 214 -19.15 -20.31 14.63
C PRO A 214 -19.61 -19.35 15.73
N VAL A 215 -20.02 -18.13 15.36
CA VAL A 215 -20.52 -17.11 16.30
C VAL A 215 -21.80 -16.48 15.76
N ASP A 216 -22.85 -16.37 16.58
CA ASP A 216 -24.03 -15.58 16.21
C ASP A 216 -23.87 -14.13 16.69
N LEU A 217 -23.85 -13.18 15.75
CA LEU A 217 -23.72 -11.76 16.08
C LEU A 217 -24.85 -11.25 16.98
N SER A 218 -26.02 -11.89 16.98
CA SER A 218 -27.13 -11.49 17.85
C SER A 218 -26.82 -11.72 19.34
N ASP A 219 -26.06 -12.76 19.66
CA ASP A 219 -25.58 -13.04 21.02
C ASP A 219 -24.43 -12.10 21.39
N THR A 220 -23.48 -11.89 20.46
CA THR A 220 -22.40 -10.92 20.63
C THR A 220 -22.92 -9.51 20.93
N VAL A 221 -23.97 -9.07 20.23
CA VAL A 221 -24.64 -7.78 20.47
C VAL A 221 -25.24 -7.72 21.87
N ARG A 222 -25.87 -8.79 22.33
CA ARG A 222 -26.50 -8.85 23.66
C ARG A 222 -25.46 -8.70 24.78
N GLU A 223 -24.36 -9.44 24.67
CA GLU A 223 -23.25 -9.37 25.63
C GLU A 223 -22.58 -7.99 25.65
N ALA A 224 -22.39 -7.39 24.47
CA ALA A 224 -21.80 -6.07 24.36
C ALA A 224 -22.70 -4.99 24.97
N VAL A 225 -24.02 -5.05 24.75
CA VAL A 225 -24.98 -4.12 25.35
C VAL A 225 -24.92 -4.22 26.88
N ALA A 226 -24.99 -5.43 27.43
CA ALA A 226 -24.88 -5.66 28.87
C ALA A 226 -23.57 -5.12 29.46
N THR A 227 -22.46 -5.25 28.73
CA THR A 227 -21.16 -4.70 29.14
C THR A 227 -21.17 -3.17 29.23
N THR A 228 -21.96 -2.50 28.38
CA THR A 228 -22.01 -1.03 28.29
C THR A 228 -23.18 -0.37 29.01
N GLU A 229 -24.08 -1.15 29.64
CA GLU A 229 -25.27 -0.62 30.32
C GLU A 229 -24.93 0.42 31.40
N GLY A 230 -23.93 0.15 32.24
CA GLY A 230 -23.50 1.09 33.28
C GLY A 230 -23.02 2.43 32.71
N GLU A 231 -22.21 2.38 31.64
CA GLU A 231 -21.72 3.60 30.96
C GLU A 231 -22.85 4.36 30.26
N ALA A 232 -23.81 3.66 29.66
CA ALA A 232 -24.99 4.27 29.06
C ALA A 232 -25.86 4.99 30.09
N ALA A 233 -26.06 4.37 31.27
CA ALA A 233 -26.80 4.95 32.38
C ALA A 233 -26.10 6.19 32.96
N ASP A 234 -24.78 6.12 33.18
CA ASP A 234 -23.96 7.23 33.66
C ASP A 234 -24.01 8.45 32.72
N LEU A 235 -24.13 8.20 31.42
CA LEU A 235 -24.22 9.24 30.39
C LEU A 235 -25.65 9.67 30.05
N GLY A 236 -26.67 9.02 30.63
CA GLY A 236 -28.08 9.32 30.34
C GLY A 236 -28.50 9.02 28.89
N VAL A 237 -27.82 8.09 28.22
CA VAL A 237 -28.05 7.77 26.80
C VAL A 237 -28.94 6.54 26.66
N THR A 238 -29.97 6.64 25.83
CA THR A 238 -30.84 5.48 25.52
C THR A 238 -30.25 4.65 24.38
N VAL A 239 -30.05 3.35 24.62
CA VAL A 239 -29.59 2.39 23.61
C VAL A 239 -30.77 1.54 23.13
N SER A 240 -31.09 1.63 21.85
CA SER A 240 -32.11 0.82 21.20
C SER A 240 -31.46 -0.28 20.36
N VAL A 241 -31.89 -1.53 20.57
CA VAL A 241 -31.25 -2.71 19.97
C VAL A 241 -32.25 -3.46 19.10
N ARG A 242 -31.84 -3.82 17.88
CA ARG A 242 -32.59 -4.73 16.99
C ARG A 242 -31.64 -5.76 16.39
N SER A 243 -31.69 -6.99 16.88
CA SER A 243 -30.89 -8.09 16.35
C SER A 243 -31.74 -9.19 15.72
N GLN A 244 -31.19 -9.85 14.72
CA GLN A 244 -31.68 -11.09 14.10
C GLN A 244 -30.53 -12.09 14.04
N ALA A 245 -30.84 -13.38 14.11
CA ALA A 245 -29.85 -14.45 14.03
C ALA A 245 -28.98 -14.27 12.77
N SER A 246 -27.69 -14.10 12.98
CA SER A 246 -26.72 -13.77 11.92
C SER A 246 -25.43 -14.56 12.17
N PRO A 247 -25.41 -15.85 11.83
CA PRO A 247 -24.25 -16.71 12.07
C PRO A 247 -23.09 -16.30 11.16
N VAL A 248 -21.97 -15.93 11.78
CA VAL A 248 -20.71 -15.62 11.10
C VAL A 248 -19.63 -16.61 11.54
N THR A 249 -18.54 -16.66 10.79
CA THR A 249 -17.33 -17.38 11.21
C THR A 249 -16.32 -16.36 11.73
N GLY A 250 -15.93 -16.46 12.99
CA GLY A 250 -15.05 -15.47 13.62
C GLY A 250 -14.64 -15.81 15.06
N ASP A 251 -13.77 -14.97 15.61
CA ASP A 251 -13.36 -15.01 17.00
C ASP A 251 -14.39 -14.27 17.86
N GLY A 252 -15.10 -15.00 18.72
CA GLY A 252 -16.17 -14.43 19.55
C GLY A 252 -15.69 -13.33 20.50
N VAL A 253 -14.46 -13.41 21.01
CA VAL A 253 -13.88 -12.40 21.90
C VAL A 253 -13.61 -11.12 21.13
N LEU A 254 -13.02 -11.22 19.95
CA LEU A 254 -12.73 -10.06 19.09
C LEU A 254 -14.01 -9.45 18.54
N LEU A 255 -14.99 -10.25 18.11
CA LEU A 255 -16.28 -9.74 17.65
C LEU A 255 -17.03 -9.00 18.77
N ARG A 256 -17.04 -9.51 20.00
CA ARG A 256 -17.61 -8.80 21.15
C ARG A 256 -16.88 -7.49 21.41
N GLN A 257 -15.55 -7.51 21.37
CA GLN A 257 -14.73 -6.30 21.53
C GLN A 257 -15.04 -5.26 20.46
N LEU A 258 -15.25 -5.67 19.21
CA LEU A 258 -15.66 -4.80 18.11
C LEU A 258 -16.98 -4.09 18.43
N VAL A 259 -18.00 -4.83 18.89
CA VAL A 259 -19.30 -4.24 19.23
C VAL A 259 -19.18 -3.30 20.43
N VAL A 260 -18.45 -3.70 21.48
CA VAL A 260 -18.22 -2.86 22.66
C VAL A 260 -17.53 -1.55 22.28
N ASN A 261 -16.46 -1.61 21.48
CA ASN A 261 -15.75 -0.41 21.02
C ASN A 261 -16.66 0.53 20.21
N LEU A 262 -17.51 -0.01 19.34
CA LEU A 262 -18.46 0.80 18.59
C LEU A 262 -19.51 1.44 19.51
N LEU A 263 -20.05 0.70 20.48
CA LEU A 263 -21.00 1.21 21.45
C LEU A 263 -20.39 2.30 22.33
N GLN A 264 -19.20 2.08 22.89
CA GLN A 264 -18.52 3.08 23.70
C GLN A 264 -18.22 4.35 22.91
N ASN A 265 -17.80 4.21 21.64
CA ASN A 265 -17.64 5.36 20.75
C ASN A 265 -18.96 6.10 20.53
N ALA A 266 -20.06 5.38 20.30
CA ALA A 266 -21.39 5.94 20.11
C ALA A 266 -21.92 6.65 21.37
N LEU A 267 -21.68 6.09 22.56
CA LEU A 267 -22.08 6.65 23.85
C LEU A 267 -21.29 7.93 24.17
N ARG A 268 -19.96 7.89 24.09
CA ARG A 268 -19.08 9.01 24.45
C ARG A 268 -19.16 10.20 23.50
N HIS A 269 -19.61 9.98 22.26
CA HIS A 269 -19.77 11.02 21.25
C HIS A 269 -21.22 11.41 21.01
N ASN A 270 -22.11 11.07 21.94
CA ASN A 270 -23.51 11.41 21.87
C ASN A 270 -23.82 12.85 22.29
N LEU A 271 -25.05 13.31 22.02
CA LEU A 271 -25.58 14.52 22.61
C LEU A 271 -25.77 14.34 24.14
N PRO A 272 -25.45 15.35 24.97
CA PRO A 272 -25.58 15.24 26.43
C PRO A 272 -27.02 15.15 26.94
N ALA A 273 -28.00 15.60 26.15
CA ALA A 273 -29.43 15.52 26.43
C ALA A 273 -30.15 14.99 25.18
N ASP A 274 -31.16 14.13 25.37
CA ASP A 274 -31.96 13.49 24.31
C ASP A 274 -31.14 12.69 23.28
N GLY A 275 -29.92 12.29 23.63
CA GLY A 275 -29.04 11.48 22.81
C GLY A 275 -29.50 10.03 22.74
N GLY A 276 -29.53 9.47 21.53
CA GLY A 276 -29.89 8.08 21.28
C GLY A 276 -28.78 7.31 20.55
N VAL A 277 -28.65 6.03 20.88
CA VAL A 277 -27.85 5.06 20.12
C VAL A 277 -28.79 3.99 19.56
N VAL A 278 -28.62 3.67 18.28
CA VAL A 278 -29.33 2.59 17.60
C VAL A 278 -28.30 1.54 17.19
N LEU A 279 -28.46 0.33 17.70
CA LEU A 279 -27.64 -0.83 17.36
C LEU A 279 -28.50 -1.87 16.62
N THR A 280 -28.08 -2.25 15.42
CA THR A 280 -28.72 -3.31 14.66
C THR A 280 -27.72 -4.37 14.19
N ALA A 281 -28.08 -5.65 14.30
CA ALA A 281 -27.32 -6.76 13.71
C ALA A 281 -28.28 -7.69 12.96
N MET A 282 -28.11 -7.83 11.66
CA MET A 282 -28.99 -8.64 10.80
C MET A 282 -28.27 -9.03 9.51
N PRO A 283 -28.78 -10.02 8.74
CA PRO A 283 -28.29 -10.27 7.39
C PRO A 283 -28.32 -9.00 6.53
N ASP A 284 -27.31 -8.78 5.69
CA ASP A 284 -27.23 -7.59 4.85
C ASP A 284 -28.35 -7.64 3.79
N PRO A 285 -29.25 -6.64 3.74
CA PRO A 285 -30.34 -6.62 2.77
C PRO A 285 -29.86 -6.49 1.32
N GLN A 286 -28.63 -6.03 1.09
CA GLN A 286 -28.03 -5.87 -0.24
C GLN A 286 -27.19 -7.07 -0.66
N ASP A 287 -26.72 -7.88 0.28
CA ASP A 287 -25.87 -9.04 0.01
C ASP A 287 -26.20 -10.20 0.96
N ARG A 288 -26.84 -11.24 0.43
CA ARG A 288 -27.27 -12.41 1.21
C ARG A 288 -26.11 -13.22 1.80
N GLY A 289 -24.87 -12.99 1.35
CA GLY A 289 -23.68 -13.63 1.90
C GLY A 289 -23.04 -12.87 3.05
N LEU A 290 -23.58 -11.72 3.46
CA LEU A 290 -22.98 -10.86 4.49
C LEU A 290 -23.94 -10.59 5.65
N ALA A 291 -23.39 -10.41 6.85
CA ALA A 291 -24.07 -9.85 8.00
C ALA A 291 -23.72 -8.37 8.12
N LEU A 292 -24.71 -7.55 8.49
CA LEU A 292 -24.58 -6.12 8.67
C LEU A 292 -24.81 -5.74 10.14
N LEU A 293 -23.73 -5.31 10.79
CA LEU A 293 -23.78 -4.65 12.09
C LEU A 293 -23.76 -3.13 11.87
N THR A 294 -24.75 -2.43 12.40
CA THR A 294 -24.84 -0.96 12.32
C THR A 294 -24.98 -0.37 13.71
N VAL A 295 -24.12 0.59 14.04
CA VAL A 295 -24.19 1.41 15.24
C VAL A 295 -24.32 2.87 14.81
N SER A 296 -25.44 3.50 15.14
CA SER A 296 -25.70 4.91 14.84
C SER A 296 -25.93 5.69 16.12
N ASN A 297 -25.23 6.81 16.30
CA ASN A 297 -25.47 7.74 17.38
C ASN A 297 -25.89 9.11 16.87
N THR A 298 -26.71 9.80 17.66
CA THR A 298 -26.82 11.26 17.58
C THR A 298 -25.52 11.90 18.06
N GLY A 299 -25.31 13.17 17.75
CA GLY A 299 -24.11 13.88 18.17
C GLY A 299 -23.94 15.20 17.41
N PRO A 300 -22.88 15.96 17.70
CA PRO A 300 -22.56 17.15 16.93
C PRO A 300 -22.23 16.80 15.47
N HIS A 301 -22.33 17.80 14.58
CA HIS A 301 -21.90 17.65 13.20
C HIS A 301 -20.38 17.43 13.11
N LEU A 302 -19.97 16.50 12.26
CA LEU A 302 -18.57 16.19 12.00
C LEU A 302 -18.02 17.16 10.95
N THR A 303 -16.97 17.88 11.32
CA THR A 303 -16.26 18.84 10.44
C THR A 303 -15.13 18.20 9.62
N GLU A 304 -14.69 17.01 10.01
CA GLU A 304 -13.56 16.31 9.40
C GLU A 304 -13.98 15.14 8.50
N PRO A 305 -13.09 14.70 7.58
CA PRO A 305 -13.33 13.50 6.79
C PRO A 305 -13.44 12.29 7.70
N VAL A 306 -14.64 11.71 7.77
CA VAL A 306 -14.95 10.58 8.66
C VAL A 306 -14.07 9.35 8.39
N GLN A 307 -13.53 9.24 7.18
CA GLN A 307 -12.60 8.18 6.77
C GLN A 307 -11.28 8.21 7.56
N ASN A 308 -10.87 9.36 8.07
CA ASN A 308 -9.63 9.48 8.84
C ASN A 308 -9.81 9.02 10.30
N LEU A 309 -11.04 8.83 10.77
CA LEU A 309 -11.31 8.40 12.16
C LEU A 309 -10.88 6.95 12.44
N THR A 310 -10.55 6.18 11.41
CA THR A 310 -9.95 4.84 11.56
C THR A 310 -8.42 4.89 11.65
N GLU A 311 -7.80 6.07 11.50
CA GLU A 311 -6.37 6.22 11.76
C GLU A 311 -6.09 6.22 13.28
N PRO A 312 -5.08 5.46 13.75
CA PRO A 312 -4.74 5.43 15.17
C PRO A 312 -4.44 6.80 15.77
N PHE A 313 -5.00 7.06 16.96
CA PHE A 313 -4.84 8.30 17.72
C PHE A 313 -5.43 9.55 17.06
N LEU A 314 -6.07 9.43 15.90
CA LEU A 314 -6.68 10.56 15.24
C LEU A 314 -8.00 10.90 15.96
N ARG A 315 -8.07 12.13 16.46
CA ARG A 315 -9.28 12.69 17.06
C ARG A 315 -9.85 13.70 16.09
N GLY A 316 -11.17 13.70 15.90
CA GLY A 316 -11.88 14.72 15.14
C GLY A 316 -11.44 16.12 15.58
N GLY A 317 -10.64 16.80 14.76
CA GLY A 317 -10.11 18.13 15.00
C GLY A 317 -11.23 19.15 15.19
N GLY A 318 -11.45 19.50 16.45
CA GLY A 318 -12.49 20.44 16.85
C GLY A 318 -12.88 20.38 18.32
N ARG A 319 -12.05 19.78 19.20
CA ARG A 319 -12.41 19.70 20.63
C ARG A 319 -11.19 19.84 21.53
N VAL A 320 -10.80 21.09 21.74
CA VAL A 320 -10.15 21.49 22.99
C VAL A 320 -11.20 21.41 24.08
N ALA A 321 -10.86 20.72 25.15
CA ALA A 321 -11.46 20.74 26.48
C ALA A 321 -12.48 21.86 26.73
N ALA A 322 -13.77 21.54 26.60
CA ALA A 322 -14.83 22.34 27.20
C ALA A 322 -15.79 21.37 27.91
N GLY A 323 -15.73 21.33 29.23
CA GLY A 323 -16.63 20.58 30.10
C GLY A 323 -16.02 19.28 30.62
N GLY A 324 -15.77 19.23 31.92
CA GLY A 324 -15.06 18.14 32.56
C GLY A 324 -15.86 16.84 32.63
N SER A 325 -15.27 15.78 32.11
CA SER A 325 -15.31 14.43 32.70
C SER A 325 -14.13 13.65 32.13
N GLY A 326 -13.41 12.91 32.98
CA GLY A 326 -12.13 12.24 32.66
C GLY A 326 -12.18 11.12 31.61
N ARG A 327 -13.31 10.94 30.89
CA ARG A 327 -13.61 9.74 30.08
C ARG A 327 -13.36 9.89 28.57
N ALA A 328 -12.69 10.95 28.14
CA ALA A 328 -12.30 11.12 26.74
C ALA A 328 -11.38 9.96 26.27
N GLY A 329 -11.85 9.17 25.29
CA GLY A 329 -11.13 8.01 24.76
C GLY A 329 -9.81 8.35 24.05
N HIS A 330 -8.92 7.37 23.96
CA HIS A 330 -7.56 7.52 23.40
C HIS A 330 -7.51 7.46 21.86
N GLY A 331 -8.65 7.40 21.17
CA GLY A 331 -8.70 7.38 19.70
C GLY A 331 -8.21 6.08 19.06
N LEU A 332 -8.21 4.96 19.80
CA LEU A 332 -7.85 3.64 19.26
C LEU A 332 -9.06 2.71 19.02
N GLY A 333 -10.25 3.06 19.52
CA GLY A 333 -11.44 2.21 19.41
C GLY A 333 -11.83 1.91 17.96
N LEU A 334 -12.02 2.93 17.12
CA LEU A 334 -12.35 2.76 15.70
C LEU A 334 -11.24 2.07 14.88
N PRO A 335 -9.95 2.40 15.08
CA PRO A 335 -8.86 1.61 14.50
C PRO A 335 -8.91 0.12 14.87
N ILE A 336 -9.19 -0.23 16.14
CA ILE A 336 -9.34 -1.63 16.57
C ILE A 336 -10.51 -2.28 15.85
N VAL A 337 -11.66 -1.60 15.76
CA VAL A 337 -12.84 -2.09 15.03
C VAL A 337 -12.51 -2.37 13.56
N ALA A 338 -11.81 -1.45 12.90
CA ALA A 338 -11.41 -1.61 11.50
C ALA A 338 -10.52 -2.85 11.32
N ARG A 339 -9.53 -3.04 12.20
CA ARG A 339 -8.64 -4.21 12.17
C ARG A 339 -9.35 -5.52 12.47
N ILE A 340 -10.26 -5.54 13.43
CA ILE A 340 -11.05 -6.74 13.72
C ILE A 340 -11.93 -7.08 12.52
N ALA A 341 -12.62 -6.10 11.92
CA ALA A 341 -13.43 -6.34 10.73
C ALA A 341 -12.59 -6.88 9.55
N GLU A 342 -11.43 -6.29 9.28
CA GLU A 342 -10.49 -6.75 8.25
C GLU A 342 -10.00 -8.19 8.50
N ALA A 343 -9.62 -8.51 9.75
CA ALA A 343 -9.15 -9.84 10.14
C ALA A 343 -10.22 -10.93 9.95
N HIS A 344 -11.49 -10.56 9.95
CA HIS A 344 -12.64 -11.44 9.71
C HIS A 344 -13.11 -11.45 8.24
N GLY A 345 -12.32 -10.89 7.32
CA GLY A 345 -12.68 -10.80 5.90
C GLY A 345 -13.81 -9.81 5.59
N GLY A 346 -14.10 -8.93 6.54
CA GLY A 346 -15.14 -7.91 6.46
C GLY A 346 -14.60 -6.50 6.20
N GLY A 347 -15.43 -5.50 6.49
CA GLY A 347 -15.03 -4.10 6.37
C GLY A 347 -15.88 -3.15 7.21
N LEU A 348 -15.26 -2.06 7.66
CA LEU A 348 -15.90 -0.95 8.36
C LEU A 348 -16.16 0.22 7.39
N ARG A 349 -17.38 0.75 7.42
CA ARG A 349 -17.75 1.98 6.72
C ARG A 349 -18.37 2.98 7.69
N LEU A 350 -17.81 4.18 7.72
CA LEU A 350 -18.30 5.28 8.54
C LEU A 350 -19.03 6.31 7.66
N THR A 351 -20.20 6.77 8.11
CA THR A 351 -20.99 7.80 7.43
C THR A 351 -21.48 8.85 8.41
N PRO A 352 -21.24 10.16 8.17
CA PRO A 352 -21.80 11.21 8.99
C PRO A 352 -23.32 11.25 8.83
N ASN A 353 -24.03 11.50 9.93
CA ASN A 353 -25.48 11.58 9.93
C ASN A 353 -25.95 12.99 9.53
N PRO A 354 -27.02 13.15 8.73
CA PRO A 354 -27.53 14.47 8.33
C PRO A 354 -27.89 15.38 9.50
N GLY A 355 -28.40 14.82 10.60
CA GLY A 355 -28.74 15.53 11.84
C GLY A 355 -27.59 15.61 12.86
N GLY A 356 -26.37 15.27 12.46
CA GLY A 356 -25.22 15.17 13.37
C GLY A 356 -25.03 13.78 13.97
N GLY A 357 -23.81 13.49 14.42
CA GLY A 357 -23.39 12.17 14.87
C GLY A 357 -22.85 11.29 13.75
N LEU A 358 -22.74 9.99 14.02
CA LEU A 358 -22.02 9.03 13.18
C LEU A 358 -22.79 7.72 13.06
N THR A 359 -22.81 7.15 11.86
CA THR A 359 -23.21 5.76 11.63
C THR A 359 -21.99 4.94 11.22
N ALA A 360 -21.66 3.93 12.03
CA ALA A 360 -20.67 2.91 11.73
C ALA A 360 -21.37 1.63 11.23
N ARG A 361 -20.98 1.14 10.05
CA ARG A 361 -21.47 -0.11 9.46
C ARG A 361 -20.32 -1.09 9.31
N VAL A 362 -20.42 -2.25 9.94
CA VAL A 362 -19.49 -3.35 9.76
C VAL A 362 -20.19 -4.45 8.97
N ARG A 363 -19.55 -4.88 7.88
CA ARG A 363 -19.98 -6.04 7.09
C ARG A 363 -19.06 -7.20 7.38
N LEU A 364 -19.63 -8.37 7.67
CA LEU A 364 -18.89 -9.61 7.93
C LEU A 364 -19.45 -10.71 7.02
N PRO A 365 -18.62 -11.64 6.52
CA PRO A 365 -19.11 -12.81 5.81
C PRO A 365 -20.05 -13.66 6.68
N LEU A 366 -21.26 -13.94 6.18
CA LEU A 366 -22.11 -14.96 6.78
C LEU A 366 -21.48 -16.32 6.60
N ARG A 367 -21.77 -17.20 7.55
CA ARG A 367 -21.46 -18.61 7.40
C ARG A 367 -22.36 -19.18 6.29
N GLY A 368 -21.71 -19.75 5.27
CA GLY A 368 -22.37 -20.49 4.19
C GLY A 368 -22.93 -21.84 4.64
#